data_AF-A0A9E5FZD1-F1
#
_entry.id   AF-A0A9E5FZD1-F1
#
_cell.length_a   1.000
_cell.length_b   1.000
_cell.length_c   1.000
_cell.angle_alpha   90.00
_cell.angle_beta   90.00
_cell.angle_gamma   90.00
#
_symmetry.space_group_name_H-M   'P 1'
#
loop_
_entity.id
_entity.type
_entity.pdbx_description
1 polymer ?
#
loop_
_entity_poly.entity_id
_entity_poly.type
_entity_poly.pdbx_seq_one_letter_code
_entity_poly.pdbx_strand_id
1 'polypeptide(L)'
;MRKKSLKLCGFTVIMGIFGAFLRWLQIQNTFDSETDLFTSHSPWSYALILYLVLFAIFLFRWVRGMKDLRFPSKYPEVYSENLPFASISAIIVGVIMAVGGAATILRSVSSSQSAFDLVLGFVTFISAAGLAAFIISAGKSEKKSGGQFGAVCNVFYICFWLIAAYKFSAAEPAIWAFAPKLISLSAVLLAFYFIAGFVFNKPRPLSALYFSLLSAFLCIITLADLYPIGEKIITVGIIIAFMLLSFSQISGADSRS
;
A
#
# COMPACT_ATOMS: atom_id res chain seq x y z
N MET A 1 14.87 -15.57 -12.13
CA MET A 1 13.81 -14.54 -12.02
C MET A 1 14.08 -13.46 -10.96
N ARG A 2 14.73 -13.76 -9.82
CA ARG A 2 15.07 -12.79 -8.75
C ARG A 2 15.68 -11.45 -9.19
N LYS A 3 16.58 -11.43 -10.19
CA LYS A 3 17.17 -10.18 -10.73
C LYS A 3 16.11 -9.28 -11.39
N LYS A 4 15.10 -9.85 -12.07
CA LYS A 4 13.99 -9.11 -12.68
C LYS A 4 13.05 -8.57 -11.60
N SER A 5 12.74 -9.38 -10.57
CA SER A 5 11.93 -8.96 -9.42
C SER A 5 12.56 -7.78 -8.67
N LEU A 6 13.86 -7.87 -8.36
CA LEU A 6 14.59 -6.81 -7.66
C LEU A 6 14.66 -5.52 -8.47
N LYS A 7 14.88 -5.62 -9.79
CA LYS A 7 14.88 -4.44 -10.68
C LYS A 7 13.52 -3.73 -10.65
N LEU A 8 12.43 -4.47 -10.70
CA LEU A 8 11.09 -3.90 -10.78
C LEU A 8 10.61 -3.32 -9.44
N CYS A 9 10.83 -4.01 -8.32
CA CYS A 9 10.57 -3.45 -6.99
C CYS A 9 11.48 -2.25 -6.70
N GLY A 10 12.79 -2.37 -6.96
CA GLY A 10 13.76 -1.30 -6.75
C GLY A 10 13.46 -0.05 -7.59
N PHE A 11 13.11 -0.22 -8.86
CA PHE A 11 12.69 0.89 -9.73
C PHE A 11 11.44 1.59 -9.20
N THR A 12 10.46 0.82 -8.71
CA THR A 12 9.22 1.38 -8.13
C THR A 12 9.51 2.20 -6.87
N VAL A 13 10.43 1.75 -6.01
CA VAL A 13 10.85 2.51 -4.82
C VAL A 13 11.56 3.80 -5.23
N ILE A 14 12.51 3.76 -6.17
CA ILE A 14 13.24 4.95 -6.64
C ILE A 14 12.28 5.98 -7.21
N MET A 15 11.35 5.55 -8.06
CA MET A 15 10.32 6.43 -8.64
C MET A 15 9.35 6.94 -7.57
N GLY A 16 9.02 6.12 -6.56
CA GLY A 16 8.23 6.56 -5.42
C GLY A 16 8.92 7.68 -4.63
N ILE A 17 10.21 7.53 -4.32
CA ILE A 17 11.00 8.55 -3.60
C ILE A 17 11.07 9.85 -4.41
N PHE A 18 11.31 9.76 -5.72
CA PHE A 18 11.28 10.92 -6.59
C PHE A 18 9.89 11.61 -6.62
N GLY A 19 8.82 10.82 -6.63
CA GLY A 19 7.46 11.34 -6.52
C GLY A 19 7.17 12.01 -5.17
N ALA A 20 7.70 11.46 -4.07
CA ALA A 20 7.60 12.06 -2.74
C ALA A 20 8.34 13.40 -2.68
N PHE A 21 9.49 13.51 -3.35
CA PHE A 21 10.21 14.76 -3.51
C PHE A 21 9.41 15.79 -4.32
N LEU A 22 8.79 15.40 -5.45
CA LEU A 22 7.90 16.27 -6.21
C LEU A 22 6.68 16.73 -5.40
N ARG A 23 6.11 15.83 -4.60
CA ARG A 23 5.00 16.15 -3.69
C ARG A 23 5.44 17.13 -2.61
N TRP A 24 6.62 16.94 -2.02
CA TRP A 24 7.19 17.88 -1.08
C TRP A 24 7.44 19.25 -1.73
N LEU A 25 7.97 19.31 -2.95
CA LEU A 25 8.11 20.57 -3.71
C LEU A 25 6.76 21.24 -3.98
N GLN A 26 5.72 20.47 -4.30
CA GLN A 26 4.37 21.00 -4.46
C GLN A 26 3.88 21.63 -3.16
N ILE A 27 4.07 20.96 -2.01
CA ILE A 27 3.69 21.48 -0.70
C ILE A 27 4.44 22.78 -0.39
N GLN A 28 5.73 22.88 -0.70
CA GLN A 28 6.50 24.11 -0.41
C GLN A 28 6.12 25.30 -1.31
N ASN A 29 5.80 25.06 -2.59
CA ASN A 29 5.67 26.13 -3.59
C ASN A 29 4.23 26.53 -3.94
N THR A 30 3.21 25.90 -3.34
CA THR A 30 1.80 26.10 -3.74
C THR A 30 1.00 26.95 -2.74
N PHE A 31 1.52 27.19 -1.54
CA PHE A 31 0.92 28.13 -0.59
C PHE A 31 1.29 29.56 -0.96
N ASP A 32 0.29 30.42 -1.04
CA ASP A 32 0.46 31.85 -1.27
C ASP A 32 0.97 32.52 0.01
N SER A 33 2.06 33.27 -0.07
CA SER A 33 2.71 33.90 1.08
C SER A 33 1.87 34.97 1.78
N GLU A 34 0.84 35.51 1.11
CA GLU A 34 -0.01 36.56 1.68
C GLU A 34 -1.32 36.04 2.28
N THR A 35 -1.85 34.92 1.78
CA THR A 35 -3.18 34.42 2.17
C THR A 35 -3.18 33.04 2.81
N ASP A 36 -2.05 32.32 2.80
CA ASP A 36 -1.90 30.94 3.27
C ASP A 36 -2.92 29.96 2.65
N LEU A 37 -3.53 30.36 1.54
CA LEU A 37 -4.53 29.60 0.80
C LEU A 37 -3.88 28.84 -0.35
N PHE A 38 -4.49 27.71 -0.70
CA PHE A 38 -4.00 26.86 -1.77
C PHE A 38 -4.30 27.49 -3.13
N THR A 39 -3.27 27.83 -3.90
CA THR A 39 -3.45 28.37 -5.25
C THR A 39 -3.91 27.27 -6.21
N SER A 40 -5.09 27.43 -6.79
CA SER A 40 -5.76 26.38 -7.61
C SER A 40 -5.03 26.03 -8.92
N HIS A 41 -4.14 26.89 -9.42
CA HIS A 41 -3.46 26.74 -10.71
C HIS A 41 -1.92 26.67 -10.62
N SER A 42 -1.38 26.11 -9.53
CA SER A 42 0.08 25.93 -9.41
C SER A 42 0.64 24.95 -10.45
N PRO A 43 1.74 25.29 -11.16
CA PRO A 43 2.38 24.41 -12.14
C PRO A 43 2.90 23.10 -11.52
N TRP A 44 3.24 23.12 -10.23
CA TRP A 44 3.71 21.95 -9.48
C TRP A 44 2.62 20.90 -9.30
N SER A 45 1.36 21.32 -9.15
CA SER A 45 0.21 20.42 -9.07
C SER A 45 0.01 19.66 -10.38
N TYR A 46 0.13 20.35 -11.53
CA TYR A 46 0.05 19.70 -12.85
C TYR A 46 1.24 18.77 -13.11
N ALA A 47 2.45 19.18 -12.73
CA ALA A 47 3.65 18.34 -12.85
C ALA A 47 3.50 17.04 -12.05
N LEU A 48 2.94 17.09 -10.83
CA LEU A 48 2.68 15.90 -10.04
C LEU A 48 1.64 15.00 -10.70
N ILE A 49 0.51 15.54 -11.19
CA ILE A 49 -0.51 14.74 -11.90
C ILE A 49 0.11 14.03 -13.10
N LEU A 50 0.85 14.77 -13.93
CA LEU A 50 1.48 14.23 -15.11
C LEU A 50 2.44 13.10 -14.73
N TYR A 51 3.26 13.29 -13.69
CA TYR A 51 4.17 12.26 -13.19
C TYR A 51 3.43 11.00 -12.72
N LEU A 52 2.37 11.15 -11.93
CA LEU A 52 1.54 10.03 -11.44
C LEU A 52 0.93 9.23 -12.61
N VAL A 53 0.35 9.92 -13.58
CA VAL A 53 -0.30 9.31 -14.75
C VAL A 53 0.72 8.61 -15.64
N LEU A 54 1.85 9.25 -15.95
CA LEU A 54 2.90 8.67 -16.77
C LEU A 54 3.46 7.40 -16.13
N PHE A 55 3.72 7.43 -14.81
CA PHE A 55 4.24 6.27 -14.10
C PHE A 55 3.21 5.12 -14.03
N ALA A 56 1.93 5.43 -13.81
CA ALA A 56 0.86 4.42 -13.84
C ALA A 56 0.76 3.75 -15.23
N ILE A 57 0.79 4.52 -16.32
CA ILE A 57 0.79 4.00 -17.70
C ILE A 57 2.03 3.15 -17.95
N PHE A 58 3.19 3.62 -17.52
CA PHE A 58 4.46 2.91 -17.67
C PHE A 58 4.45 1.56 -16.94
N LEU A 59 4.04 1.53 -15.67
CA LEU A 59 3.87 0.28 -14.91
C LEU A 59 2.87 -0.65 -15.58
N PHE A 60 1.74 -0.12 -16.05
CA PHE A 60 0.73 -0.94 -16.72
C PHE A 60 1.30 -1.61 -17.97
N ARG A 61 2.06 -0.87 -18.80
CA ARG A 61 2.73 -1.40 -19.99
C ARG A 61 3.79 -2.45 -19.64
N TRP A 62 4.59 -2.20 -18.61
CA TRP A 62 5.62 -3.15 -18.17
C TRP A 62 5.01 -4.45 -17.65
N VAL A 63 3.99 -4.36 -16.78
CA VAL A 63 3.28 -5.53 -16.25
C VAL A 63 2.54 -6.28 -17.37
N ARG A 64 1.96 -5.57 -18.34
CA ARG A 64 1.35 -6.17 -19.53
C ARG A 64 2.36 -6.92 -20.41
N GLY A 65 3.63 -6.49 -20.42
CA GLY A 65 4.71 -7.21 -21.10
C GLY A 65 5.13 -8.51 -20.41
N MET A 66 4.68 -8.76 -19.18
CA MET A 66 4.95 -9.99 -18.42
C MET A 66 3.90 -11.08 -18.62
N LYS A 67 2.99 -10.93 -19.59
CA LYS A 67 1.92 -11.90 -19.89
C LYS A 67 2.40 -13.29 -20.26
N ASP A 68 3.60 -13.40 -20.83
CA ASP A 68 4.14 -14.68 -21.29
C ASP A 68 4.70 -15.54 -20.15
N LEU A 69 4.87 -14.96 -18.95
CA LEU A 69 5.28 -15.67 -17.74
C LEU A 69 4.11 -16.48 -17.17
N ARG A 70 4.38 -17.73 -16.78
CA ARG A 70 3.39 -18.53 -16.04
C ARG A 70 3.43 -18.11 -14.58
N PHE A 71 2.42 -17.35 -14.17
CA PHE A 71 2.19 -17.07 -12.75
C PHE A 71 1.45 -18.26 -12.11
N PRO A 72 1.90 -18.73 -10.93
CA PRO A 72 1.16 -19.71 -10.16
C PRO A 72 -0.26 -19.20 -9.86
N SER A 73 -1.25 -20.08 -10.02
CA SER A 73 -2.68 -19.72 -9.95
C SER A 73 -3.31 -20.03 -8.60
N LYS A 74 -2.63 -20.75 -7.70
CA LYS A 74 -3.18 -21.22 -6.42
C LYS A 74 -2.38 -20.70 -5.25
N TYR A 75 -3.07 -20.07 -4.30
CA TYR A 75 -2.54 -19.91 -2.95
C TYR A 75 -2.44 -21.30 -2.28
N PRO A 76 -1.32 -21.67 -1.61
CA PRO A 76 -0.19 -20.84 -1.19
C PRO A 76 1.01 -20.79 -2.16
N GLU A 77 1.01 -21.59 -3.22
CA GLU A 77 2.16 -21.75 -4.15
C GLU A 77 2.69 -20.43 -4.74
N VAL A 78 1.85 -19.40 -4.85
CA VAL A 78 2.22 -18.06 -5.33
C VAL A 78 3.28 -17.36 -4.45
N TYR A 79 3.34 -17.71 -3.17
CA TYR A 79 4.14 -17.00 -2.17
C TYR A 79 5.11 -17.92 -1.40
N SER A 80 5.13 -19.22 -1.71
CA SER A 80 5.81 -20.24 -0.91
C SER A 80 7.32 -20.32 -1.13
N GLU A 81 7.87 -19.68 -2.16
CA GLU A 81 9.26 -19.92 -2.61
C GLU A 81 10.35 -19.37 -1.67
N ASN A 82 10.02 -18.49 -0.70
CA ASN A 82 11.00 -17.84 0.20
C ASN A 82 10.64 -17.98 1.69
N LEU A 83 10.30 -19.19 2.15
CA LEU A 83 9.72 -19.49 3.48
C LEU A 83 10.36 -18.79 4.71
N PRO A 84 11.70 -18.77 4.94
CA PRO A 84 12.26 -18.16 6.14
C PRO A 84 12.31 -16.62 6.06
N PHE A 85 12.69 -16.06 4.91
CA PHE A 85 12.75 -14.61 4.70
C PHE A 85 11.35 -13.99 4.71
N ALA A 86 10.37 -14.68 4.09
CA ALA A 86 8.98 -14.25 4.08
C ALA A 86 8.38 -14.23 5.49
N SER A 87 8.63 -15.26 6.31
CA SER A 87 8.10 -15.33 7.69
C SER A 87 8.67 -14.25 8.60
N ILE A 88 9.99 -14.01 8.55
CA ILE A 88 10.63 -12.94 9.34
C ILE A 88 10.11 -11.58 8.88
N SER A 89 10.03 -11.36 7.56
CA SER A 89 9.51 -10.11 7.01
C SER A 89 8.04 -9.86 7.36
N ALA A 90 7.22 -10.92 7.47
CA ALA A 90 5.83 -10.83 7.90
C ALA A 90 5.70 -10.36 9.35
N ILE A 91 6.55 -10.89 10.24
CA ILE A 91 6.60 -10.46 11.65
C ILE A 91 7.01 -9.00 11.72
N ILE A 92 8.04 -8.59 10.98
CA ILE A 92 8.50 -7.20 10.94
C ILE A 92 7.37 -6.27 10.46
N VAL A 93 6.68 -6.62 9.37
CA VAL A 93 5.53 -5.85 8.86
C VAL A 93 4.42 -5.77 9.91
N GLY A 94 4.09 -6.89 10.56
CA GLY A 94 3.08 -6.93 11.62
C GLY A 94 3.45 -6.05 12.82
N VAL A 95 4.72 -6.07 13.25
CA VAL A 95 5.22 -5.21 14.33
C VAL A 95 5.17 -3.74 13.94
N ILE A 96 5.59 -3.38 12.73
CA ILE A 96 5.50 -1.99 12.24
C ILE A 96 4.05 -1.50 12.26
N MET A 97 3.11 -2.29 11.72
CA MET A 97 1.70 -1.94 11.74
C MET A 97 1.14 -1.84 13.16
N ALA A 98 1.53 -2.74 14.06
CA ALA A 98 1.11 -2.71 15.47
C ALA A 98 1.66 -1.49 16.22
N VAL A 99 2.90 -1.08 15.96
CA VAL A 99 3.49 0.15 16.51
C VAL A 99 2.75 1.38 15.99
N GLY A 100 2.43 1.42 14.70
CA GLY A 100 1.62 2.49 14.13
C GLY A 100 0.21 2.55 14.73
N GLY A 101 -0.41 1.38 14.95
CA GLY A 101 -1.67 1.22 15.68
C GLY A 101 -1.61 1.77 17.11
N ALA A 102 -0.61 1.35 17.89
CA ALA A 102 -0.39 1.86 19.23
C ALA A 102 -0.23 3.39 19.25
N ALA A 103 0.55 3.94 18.32
CA ALA A 103 0.73 5.38 18.19
C ALA A 103 -0.58 6.12 17.86
N THR A 104 -1.46 5.54 17.02
CA THR A 104 -2.80 6.12 16.77
C THR A 104 -3.68 6.10 18.01
N ILE A 105 -3.65 5.03 18.81
CA ILE A 105 -4.41 4.94 20.07
C ILE A 105 -3.90 5.96 21.09
N LEU A 106 -2.59 6.03 21.30
CA LEU A 106 -1.97 6.97 22.23
C LEU A 106 -2.33 8.41 21.90
N ARG A 107 -2.30 8.76 20.60
CA ARG A 107 -2.73 10.08 20.13
C ARG A 107 -4.21 10.35 20.41
N SER A 108 -5.08 9.37 20.17
CA SER A 108 -6.52 9.50 20.43
C SER A 108 -6.80 9.77 21.92
N VAL A 109 -6.07 9.08 22.82
CA VAL A 109 -6.19 9.28 24.27
C VAL A 109 -5.65 10.65 24.71
N SER A 110 -4.51 11.11 24.16
CA SER A 110 -3.90 12.38 24.57
C SER A 110 -4.61 13.63 24.02
N SER A 111 -5.28 13.53 22.88
CA SER A 111 -5.81 14.69 22.15
C SER A 111 -7.32 14.93 22.33
N SER A 112 -8.01 14.16 23.19
CA SER A 112 -9.49 14.17 23.31
C SER A 112 -10.25 14.03 21.97
N GLN A 113 -9.58 13.52 20.92
CA GLN A 113 -10.17 13.36 19.60
C GLN A 113 -10.87 12.01 19.44
N SER A 114 -11.91 12.08 18.61
CA SER A 114 -13.00 11.13 18.33
C SER A 114 -12.68 9.64 18.40
N ALA A 115 -13.64 8.87 18.95
CA ALA A 115 -13.68 7.41 19.02
C ALA A 115 -13.31 6.67 17.71
N PHE A 116 -13.39 7.33 16.56
CA PHE A 116 -12.93 6.81 15.27
C PHE A 116 -11.42 6.50 15.23
N ASP A 117 -10.55 7.36 15.80
CA ASP A 117 -9.09 7.11 15.82
C ASP A 117 -8.75 5.94 16.75
N LEU A 118 -9.49 5.82 17.86
CA LEU A 118 -9.38 4.70 18.79
C LEU A 118 -9.76 3.38 18.10
N VAL A 119 -10.91 3.36 17.42
CA VAL A 119 -11.37 2.18 16.65
C VAL A 119 -10.39 1.86 15.53
N LEU A 120 -9.88 2.87 14.81
CA LEU A 120 -8.87 2.68 13.77
C LEU A 120 -7.64 1.97 14.35
N GLY A 121 -7.13 2.45 15.48
CA GLY A 121 -6.02 1.84 16.19
C GLY A 121 -6.28 0.38 16.55
N PHE A 122 -7.41 0.03 17.17
CA PHE A 122 -7.72 -1.38 17.49
C PHE A 122 -7.86 -2.26 16.24
N VAL A 123 -8.52 -1.78 15.19
CA VAL A 123 -8.69 -2.54 13.94
C VAL A 123 -7.34 -2.73 13.24
N THR A 124 -6.37 -1.80 13.38
CA THR A 124 -5.01 -1.99 12.85
C THR A 124 -4.30 -3.20 13.46
N PHE A 125 -4.50 -3.49 14.76
CA PHE A 125 -3.91 -4.67 15.40
C PHE A 125 -4.47 -5.97 14.81
N ILE A 126 -5.80 -6.01 14.58
CA ILE A 126 -6.46 -7.14 13.93
C ILE A 126 -5.94 -7.29 12.49
N SER A 127 -5.78 -6.17 11.77
CA SER A 127 -5.24 -6.16 10.41
C SER A 127 -3.77 -6.60 10.36
N ALA A 128 -2.95 -6.16 11.32
CA ALA A 128 -1.55 -6.53 11.43
C ALA A 128 -1.38 -8.04 11.66
N ALA A 129 -2.17 -8.59 12.59
CA ALA A 129 -2.23 -10.03 12.81
C ALA A 129 -2.75 -10.77 11.57
N GLY A 130 -3.78 -10.24 10.91
CA GLY A 130 -4.33 -10.78 9.67
C GLY A 130 -3.33 -10.79 8.51
N LEU A 131 -2.54 -9.72 8.36
CA LEU A 131 -1.53 -9.60 7.30
C LEU A 131 -0.34 -10.53 7.57
N ALA A 132 0.14 -10.58 8.81
CA ALA A 132 1.18 -11.52 9.21
C ALA A 132 0.72 -12.97 9.01
N ALA A 133 -0.51 -13.29 9.43
CA ALA A 133 -1.12 -14.60 9.21
C ALA A 133 -1.26 -14.92 7.71
N PHE A 134 -1.63 -13.95 6.87
CA PHE A 134 -1.70 -14.10 5.43
C PHE A 134 -0.33 -14.50 4.85
N ILE A 135 0.73 -13.73 5.15
CA ILE A 135 2.07 -13.98 4.60
C ILE A 135 2.64 -15.32 5.12
N ILE A 136 2.47 -15.64 6.41
CA ILE A 136 2.96 -16.89 7.00
C ILE A 136 2.21 -18.11 6.44
N SER A 137 0.89 -17.99 6.27
CA SER A 137 0.06 -19.05 5.70
C SER A 137 0.34 -19.27 4.22
N ALA A 138 0.92 -18.28 3.55
CA ALA A 138 1.33 -18.35 2.15
C ALA A 138 2.51 -19.32 1.91
N GLY A 139 3.16 -19.82 2.97
CA GLY A 139 4.19 -20.87 2.88
C GLY A 139 3.72 -22.27 3.30
N LYS A 140 2.48 -22.44 3.78
CA LYS A 140 2.02 -23.71 4.38
C LYS A 140 0.70 -24.17 3.77
N SER A 141 0.75 -25.24 2.98
CA SER A 141 -0.41 -25.83 2.26
C SER A 141 -1.60 -26.14 3.17
N GLU A 142 -1.35 -26.52 4.43
CA GLU A 142 -2.39 -26.90 5.39
C GLU A 142 -3.17 -25.72 6.00
N LYS A 143 -2.67 -24.47 5.91
CA LYS A 143 -3.28 -23.30 6.57
C LYS A 143 -4.06 -22.38 5.62
N LYS A 144 -4.86 -22.94 4.71
CA LYS A 144 -5.68 -22.16 3.77
C LYS A 144 -6.69 -21.22 4.46
N SER A 145 -7.23 -21.62 5.62
CA SER A 145 -8.18 -20.83 6.43
C SER A 145 -7.56 -19.54 6.99
N GLY A 146 -6.29 -19.57 7.41
CA GLY A 146 -5.60 -18.38 7.94
C GLY A 146 -5.39 -17.27 6.90
N GLY A 147 -5.15 -17.65 5.63
CA GLY A 147 -5.05 -16.70 4.52
C GLY A 147 -6.39 -16.04 4.16
N GLN A 148 -7.50 -16.78 4.29
CA GLN A 148 -8.86 -16.25 4.06
C GLN A 148 -9.21 -15.17 5.08
N PHE A 149 -9.06 -15.51 6.36
CA PHE A 149 -9.33 -14.57 7.45
C PHE A 149 -8.43 -13.33 7.33
N GLY A 150 -7.13 -13.53 7.10
CA GLY A 150 -6.17 -12.44 6.95
C GLY A 150 -6.52 -11.48 5.81
N ALA A 151 -6.90 -11.99 4.64
CA ALA A 151 -7.27 -11.15 3.50
C ALA A 151 -8.54 -10.33 3.78
N VAL A 152 -9.57 -10.94 4.37
CA VAL A 152 -10.84 -10.26 4.69
C VAL A 152 -10.61 -9.17 5.74
N CYS A 153 -9.85 -9.45 6.80
CA CYS A 153 -9.52 -8.47 7.83
C CYS A 153 -8.80 -7.25 7.27
N ASN A 154 -7.82 -7.45 6.37
CA ASN A 154 -7.10 -6.33 5.74
C ASN A 154 -8.00 -5.52 4.82
N VAL A 155 -8.84 -6.15 4.00
CA VAL A 155 -9.80 -5.43 3.14
C VAL A 155 -10.74 -4.58 4.00
N PHE A 156 -11.30 -5.14 5.07
CA PHE A 156 -12.18 -4.41 5.99
C PHE A 156 -11.46 -3.22 6.65
N TYR A 157 -10.23 -3.44 7.14
CA TYR A 157 -9.43 -2.39 7.74
C TYR A 157 -9.17 -1.23 6.77
N ILE A 158 -8.74 -1.52 5.54
CA ILE A 158 -8.48 -0.47 4.54
C ILE A 158 -9.76 0.28 4.15
N CYS A 159 -10.90 -0.40 4.04
CA CYS A 159 -12.19 0.26 3.86
C CYS A 159 -12.52 1.22 5.00
N PHE A 160 -12.34 0.77 6.25
CA PHE A 160 -12.57 1.62 7.43
C PHE A 160 -11.62 2.82 7.46
N TRP A 161 -10.34 2.61 7.14
CA TRP A 161 -9.35 3.68 7.09
C TRP A 161 -9.64 4.70 5.98
N LEU A 162 -10.13 4.26 4.81
CA LEU A 162 -10.57 5.15 3.74
C LEU A 162 -11.73 6.05 4.19
N ILE A 163 -12.73 5.49 4.89
CA ILE A 163 -13.86 6.25 5.44
C ILE A 163 -13.38 7.24 6.50
N ALA A 164 -12.51 6.81 7.41
CA ALA A 164 -11.94 7.68 8.44
C ALA A 164 -11.15 8.83 7.81
N ALA A 165 -10.28 8.54 6.84
CA ALA A 165 -9.49 9.54 6.13
C ALA A 165 -10.37 10.56 5.40
N TYR A 166 -11.44 10.10 4.73
CA TYR A 166 -12.39 11.00 4.07
C TYR A 166 -13.13 11.88 5.08
N LYS A 167 -13.63 11.30 6.18
CA LYS A 167 -14.37 12.04 7.22
C LYS A 167 -13.53 13.16 7.82
N PHE A 168 -12.27 12.91 8.18
CA PHE A 168 -11.39 13.94 8.74
C PHE A 168 -11.04 15.02 7.72
N SER A 169 -11.02 14.67 6.44
CA SER A 169 -10.62 15.60 5.37
C SER A 169 -11.80 16.37 4.75
N ALA A 170 -13.03 15.95 4.99
CA ALA A 170 -14.23 16.55 4.39
C ALA A 170 -14.48 18.00 4.83
N ALA A 171 -13.84 18.45 5.92
CA ALA A 171 -13.91 19.82 6.38
C ALA A 171 -12.90 20.76 5.69
N GLU A 172 -11.88 20.20 5.02
CA GLU A 172 -10.80 20.99 4.40
C GLU A 172 -11.23 21.46 3.00
N PRO A 173 -11.21 22.77 2.70
CA PRO A 173 -11.59 23.29 1.38
C PRO A 173 -10.58 22.93 0.28
N ALA A 174 -9.33 22.64 0.63
CA ALA A 174 -8.27 22.31 -0.32
C ALA A 174 -8.27 20.81 -0.69
N ILE A 175 -8.76 20.49 -1.89
CA ILE A 175 -8.79 19.11 -2.45
C ILE A 175 -7.42 18.44 -2.38
N TRP A 176 -6.35 19.21 -2.62
CA TRP A 176 -4.97 18.71 -2.65
C TRP A 176 -4.42 18.25 -1.30
N ALA A 177 -5.03 18.66 -0.18
CA ALA A 177 -4.60 18.23 1.15
C ALA A 177 -4.89 16.74 1.39
N PHE A 178 -5.96 16.21 0.79
CA PHE A 178 -6.45 14.86 1.09
C PHE A 178 -6.62 13.95 -0.13
N ALA A 179 -6.75 14.48 -1.34
CA ALA A 179 -6.95 13.67 -2.54
C ALA A 179 -5.84 12.62 -2.77
N PRO A 180 -4.54 12.93 -2.62
CA PRO A 180 -3.48 11.92 -2.78
C PRO A 180 -3.60 10.75 -1.80
N LYS A 181 -3.99 11.04 -0.54
CA LYS A 181 -4.23 10.01 0.48
C LYS A 181 -5.39 9.09 0.11
N LEU A 182 -6.52 9.66 -0.34
CA LEU A 182 -7.68 8.84 -0.75
C LEU A 182 -7.37 7.99 -1.98
N ILE A 183 -6.67 8.55 -2.96
CA ILE A 183 -6.23 7.80 -4.16
C ILE A 183 -5.28 6.67 -3.76
N SER A 184 -4.31 6.94 -2.88
CA SER A 184 -3.39 5.93 -2.35
C SER A 184 -4.13 4.81 -1.63
N LEU A 185 -5.04 5.13 -0.70
CA LEU A 185 -5.85 4.14 0.02
C LEU A 185 -6.77 3.33 -0.90
N SER A 186 -7.32 3.95 -1.94
CA SER A 186 -8.12 3.24 -2.95
C SER A 186 -7.28 2.23 -3.74
N ALA A 187 -6.02 2.58 -4.08
CA ALA A 187 -5.10 1.67 -4.76
C ALA A 187 -4.67 0.51 -3.85
N VAL A 188 -4.43 0.79 -2.56
CA VAL A 188 -4.15 -0.23 -1.52
C VAL A 188 -5.32 -1.20 -1.39
N LEU A 189 -6.56 -0.70 -1.35
CA LEU A 189 -7.77 -1.51 -1.29
C LEU A 189 -7.87 -2.45 -2.50
N LEU A 190 -7.64 -1.90 -3.70
CA LEU A 190 -7.74 -2.66 -4.94
C LEU A 190 -6.63 -3.71 -5.05
N ALA A 191 -5.42 -3.40 -4.58
CA ALA A 191 -4.33 -4.36 -4.48
C ALA A 191 -4.69 -5.54 -3.56
N PHE A 192 -5.19 -5.27 -2.36
CA PHE A 192 -5.63 -6.32 -1.44
C PHE A 192 -6.82 -7.13 -1.99
N TYR A 193 -7.75 -6.50 -2.71
CA TYR A 193 -8.85 -7.20 -3.38
C TYR A 193 -8.34 -8.23 -4.39
N PHE A 194 -7.39 -7.85 -5.27
CA PHE A 194 -6.82 -8.80 -6.24
C PHE A 194 -5.96 -9.87 -5.57
N ILE A 195 -5.26 -9.53 -4.48
CA ILE A 195 -4.50 -10.50 -3.68
C ILE A 195 -5.45 -11.51 -2.99
N ALA A 196 -6.58 -11.06 -2.46
CA ALA A 196 -7.61 -11.92 -1.89
C ALA A 196 -8.21 -12.87 -2.95
N GLY A 197 -8.27 -12.44 -4.21
CA GLY A 197 -8.70 -13.27 -5.34
C GLY A 197 -7.93 -14.59 -5.49
N PHE A 198 -6.65 -14.65 -5.11
CA PHE A 198 -5.87 -15.89 -5.10
C PHE A 198 -6.36 -16.90 -4.05
N VAL A 199 -6.83 -16.40 -2.91
CA VAL A 199 -7.34 -17.23 -1.82
C VAL A 199 -8.73 -17.79 -2.15
N PHE A 200 -9.55 -17.00 -2.85
CA PHE A 200 -10.89 -17.39 -3.30
C PHE A 200 -10.91 -18.10 -4.67
N ASN A 201 -9.77 -18.59 -5.15
CA ASN A 201 -9.60 -19.31 -6.42
C ASN A 201 -10.05 -18.54 -7.68
N LYS A 202 -10.02 -17.20 -7.67
CA LYS A 202 -10.21 -16.33 -8.84
C LYS A 202 -8.95 -15.49 -9.09
N PRO A 203 -7.79 -16.11 -9.42
CA PRO A 203 -6.51 -15.43 -9.50
C PRO A 203 -6.45 -14.50 -10.72
N ARG A 204 -6.01 -13.26 -10.50
CA ARG A 204 -5.66 -12.30 -11.56
C ARG A 204 -4.25 -11.74 -11.28
N PRO A 205 -3.19 -12.52 -11.58
CA PRO A 205 -1.85 -12.22 -11.09
C PRO A 205 -1.27 -10.92 -11.62
N LEU A 206 -1.50 -10.61 -12.91
CA LEU A 206 -1.03 -9.36 -13.49
C LEU A 206 -1.71 -8.13 -12.88
N SER A 207 -3.01 -8.22 -12.61
CA SER A 207 -3.74 -7.13 -11.94
C SER A 207 -3.27 -6.97 -10.51
N ALA A 208 -3.11 -8.07 -9.76
CA ALA A 208 -2.58 -8.02 -8.40
C ALA A 208 -1.20 -7.36 -8.34
N LEU A 209 -0.29 -7.75 -9.24
CA LEU A 209 1.05 -7.20 -9.34
C LEU A 209 1.04 -5.71 -9.71
N TYR A 210 0.23 -5.31 -10.69
CA TYR A 210 0.12 -3.92 -11.09
C TYR A 210 -0.38 -3.05 -9.93
N PHE A 211 -1.47 -3.45 -9.28
CA PHE A 211 -2.06 -2.67 -8.20
C PHE A 211 -1.20 -2.67 -6.93
N SER A 212 -0.46 -3.74 -6.62
CA SER A 212 0.46 -3.76 -5.48
C SER A 212 1.67 -2.83 -5.66
N LEU A 213 2.18 -2.72 -6.89
CA LEU A 213 3.28 -1.79 -7.20
C LEU A 213 2.78 -0.34 -7.27
N LEU A 214 1.61 -0.13 -7.88
CA LEU A 214 0.98 1.19 -7.95
C LEU A 214 0.63 1.71 -6.55
N SER A 215 0.07 0.86 -5.68
CA SER A 215 -0.26 1.23 -4.30
C SER A 215 1.00 1.55 -3.50
N ALA A 216 2.05 0.72 -3.58
CA ALA A 216 3.31 0.99 -2.90
C ALA A 216 3.94 2.32 -3.38
N PHE A 217 3.92 2.59 -4.68
CA PHE A 217 4.36 3.87 -5.24
C PHE A 217 3.57 5.06 -4.69
N LEU A 218 2.22 5.00 -4.74
CA LEU A 218 1.36 6.07 -4.22
C LEU A 218 1.53 6.27 -2.72
N CYS A 219 1.69 5.19 -1.96
CA CYS A 219 1.94 5.23 -0.52
C CYS A 219 3.27 5.94 -0.19
N ILE A 220 4.33 5.71 -0.96
CA ILE A 220 5.61 6.41 -0.78
C ILE A 220 5.42 7.92 -1.04
N ILE A 221 4.67 8.29 -2.07
CA ILE A 221 4.40 9.71 -2.38
C ILE A 221 3.63 10.38 -1.24
N THR A 222 2.61 9.72 -0.71
CA THR A 222 1.81 10.23 0.42
C THR A 222 2.59 10.30 1.74
N LEU A 223 3.80 9.74 1.82
CA LEU A 223 4.65 9.86 3.00
C LEU A 223 5.22 11.29 3.18
N ALA A 224 5.31 12.04 2.07
CA ALA A 224 5.72 13.44 2.07
C ALA A 224 4.67 14.38 2.70
N ASP A 225 3.43 13.93 2.82
CA ASP A 225 2.35 14.73 3.39
C ASP A 225 2.44 14.81 4.93
N LEU A 226 1.83 15.86 5.48
CA LEU A 226 1.77 16.14 6.93
C LEU A 226 0.63 15.35 7.58
N TYR A 227 0.88 14.07 7.87
CA TYR A 227 -0.06 13.18 8.56
C TYR A 227 0.39 12.78 9.97
N PRO A 228 -0.54 12.29 10.81
CA PRO A 228 -0.22 11.79 12.14
C PRO A 228 0.82 10.67 12.08
N ILE A 229 1.74 10.63 13.04
CA ILE A 229 2.89 9.73 12.98
C ILE A 229 2.49 8.25 12.96
N GLY A 230 1.41 7.88 13.67
CA GLY A 230 0.90 6.51 13.69
C GLY A 230 0.43 6.04 12.31
N GLU A 231 -0.29 6.89 11.58
CA GLU A 231 -0.72 6.60 10.21
C GLU A 231 0.48 6.47 9.26
N LYS A 232 1.50 7.32 9.39
CA LYS A 232 2.74 7.21 8.59
C LYS A 232 3.43 5.87 8.78
N ILE A 233 3.53 5.41 10.03
CA ILE A 233 4.14 4.11 10.36
C ILE A 233 3.33 2.97 9.73
N ILE A 234 2.00 3.03 9.78
CA ILE A 234 1.14 2.03 9.14
C ILE A 234 1.35 2.01 7.62
N THR A 235 1.41 3.18 6.97
CA THR A 235 1.69 3.29 5.53
C THR A 235 3.03 2.65 5.17
N VAL A 236 4.07 2.87 5.98
CA VAL A 236 5.39 2.22 5.79
C VAL A 236 5.27 0.70 5.88
N GLY A 237 4.53 0.18 6.85
CA GLY A 237 4.25 -1.26 6.96
C GLY A 237 3.59 -1.84 5.70
N ILE A 238 2.61 -1.12 5.13
CA ILE A 238 1.89 -1.52 3.91
C ILE A 238 2.80 -1.47 2.67
N ILE A 239 3.67 -0.46 2.56
CA ILE A 239 4.67 -0.38 1.47
C ILE A 239 5.57 -1.61 1.49
N ILE A 240 6.10 -1.95 2.66
CA ILE A 240 6.98 -3.12 2.83
C ILE A 240 6.21 -4.40 2.47
N ALA A 241 4.97 -4.55 2.96
CA ALA A 241 4.13 -5.70 2.67
C ALA A 241 3.90 -5.90 1.16
N PHE A 242 3.50 -4.85 0.43
CA PHE A 242 3.25 -4.97 -1.01
C PHE A 242 4.51 -5.19 -1.83
N MET A 243 5.64 -4.62 -1.41
CA MET A 243 6.93 -4.89 -2.06
C MET A 243 7.35 -6.36 -1.89
N LEU A 244 7.13 -6.93 -0.70
CA LEU A 244 7.39 -8.35 -0.43
C LEU A 244 6.47 -9.27 -1.21
N LEU A 245 5.16 -8.96 -1.25
CA LEU A 245 4.17 -9.71 -2.01
C LEU A 245 4.43 -9.64 -3.52
N SER A 246 4.82 -8.48 -4.04
CA SER A 246 5.20 -8.33 -5.45
C SER A 246 6.49 -9.08 -5.77
N PHE A 247 7.49 -9.03 -4.88
CA PHE A 247 8.75 -9.73 -5.05
C PHE A 247 8.55 -11.25 -5.11
N SER A 248 7.74 -11.79 -4.21
CA SER A 248 7.43 -13.22 -4.15
C SER A 248 6.60 -13.70 -5.35
N GLN A 249 5.60 -12.92 -5.80
CA GLN A 249 4.84 -13.22 -7.01
C GLN A 249 5.72 -13.35 -8.26
N ILE A 250 6.73 -12.47 -8.41
CA ILE A 250 7.63 -12.49 -9.58
C ILE A 250 8.72 -13.55 -9.42
N SER A 251 9.16 -13.85 -8.18
CA SER A 251 10.18 -14.89 -7.98
C SER A 251 9.66 -16.27 -8.38
N GLY A 252 8.42 -16.58 -8.00
CA GLY A 252 7.75 -17.86 -8.32
C GLY A 252 7.15 -17.93 -9.72
N ALA A 253 7.31 -16.90 -10.56
CA ALA A 253 6.87 -16.93 -11.94
C ALA A 253 7.91 -17.63 -12.82
N ASP A 254 7.50 -18.65 -13.57
CA ASP A 254 8.43 -19.43 -14.40
C ASP A 254 8.46 -18.95 -15.86
N SER A 255 9.65 -18.92 -16.48
CA SER A 255 9.78 -18.62 -17.90
C SER A 255 9.49 -19.87 -18.70
N ARG A 256 8.60 -19.79 -19.72
CA ARG A 256 8.43 -20.88 -20.69
C ARG A 256 9.81 -21.33 -21.18
N SER A 257 10.12 -22.61 -21.02
CA SER A 257 11.13 -23.31 -21.80
C SER A 257 10.74 -23.31 -23.27
#